data_AF-A0A416VV53-F1
#
_entry.id   AF-A0A416VV53-F1
#
_cell.length_a   1.000
_cell.length_b   1.000
_cell.length_c   1.000
_cell.angle_alpha   90.00
_cell.angle_beta   90.00
_cell.angle_gamma   90.00
#
_symmetry.space_group_name_H-M   'P 1'
#
loop_
_entity.id
_entity.type
_entity.pdbx_description
1 polymer ?
#
loop_
_entity_poly.entity_id
_entity_poly.type
_entity_poly.pdbx_seq_one_letter_code
_entity_poly.pdbx_strand_id
1 'polypeptide(L)'
;MDIAELEKFSKRCSQELPHEIDKILDSAKDKNMCAIGFVTTDDFYGFYLTWDYSNNINKYYDWKNGLEADFLYQPLVDIVENCKDIDFFNPSDEKWAFAQALLSVLERSIRQIPDKIFQKNGFKREDILFFSTMSAGDYMQEMMDTSVKMFNTTKTIEKYKIVI
;
A
#
# COMPACT_ATOMS: atom_id res chain seq x y z
N MET A 1 18.98 0.39 9.21
CA MET A 1 17.52 0.16 9.36
C MET A 1 17.29 -0.87 10.45
N ASP A 2 16.50 -0.54 11.47
CA ASP A 2 16.19 -1.46 12.57
C ASP A 2 15.09 -2.45 12.16
N ILE A 3 15.49 -3.71 11.99
CA ILE A 3 14.59 -4.81 11.60
C ILE A 3 13.51 -5.03 12.68
N ALA A 4 13.81 -4.77 13.96
CA ALA A 4 12.84 -4.97 15.03
C ALA A 4 11.69 -3.95 14.96
N GLU A 5 11.97 -2.70 14.60
CA GLU A 5 10.93 -1.68 14.42
C GLU A 5 10.06 -1.98 13.19
N LEU A 6 10.66 -2.45 12.09
CA LEU A 6 9.89 -2.93 10.93
C LEU A 6 9.02 -4.15 11.24
N GLU A 7 9.48 -5.09 12.06
CA GLU A 7 8.65 -6.24 12.47
C GLU A 7 7.50 -5.82 13.38
N LYS A 8 7.70 -4.84 14.29
CA LYS A 8 6.60 -4.26 15.07
C LYS A 8 5.58 -3.59 14.16
N PHE A 9 6.05 -2.82 13.18
CA PHE A 9 5.19 -2.20 12.18
C PHE A 9 4.43 -3.24 11.36
N SER A 10 5.11 -4.28 10.87
CA SER A 10 4.50 -5.39 10.15
C SER A 10 3.40 -6.07 10.96
N LYS A 11 3.66 -6.36 12.24
CA LYS A 11 2.66 -6.94 13.13
C LYS A 11 1.43 -6.05 13.27
N ARG A 12 1.62 -4.73 13.41
CA ARG A 12 0.52 -3.77 13.52
C ARG A 12 -0.30 -3.72 12.23
N CYS A 13 0.35 -3.67 11.07
CA CYS A 13 -0.30 -3.76 9.76
C CYS A 13 -1.13 -5.05 9.64
N SER A 14 -0.57 -6.22 9.98
CA SER A 14 -1.31 -7.49 9.92
C SER A 14 -2.56 -7.53 10.82
N GLN A 15 -2.57 -6.76 11.91
CA GLN A 15 -3.69 -6.71 12.86
C GLN A 15 -4.79 -5.73 12.41
N GLU A 16 -4.40 -4.53 11.98
CA GLU A 16 -5.32 -3.42 11.74
C GLU A 16 -5.78 -3.35 10.28
N LEU A 17 -4.92 -3.70 9.33
CA LEU A 17 -5.23 -3.60 7.90
C LEU A 17 -6.49 -4.36 7.49
N PRO A 18 -6.76 -5.60 7.96
CA PRO A 18 -7.98 -6.32 7.59
C PRO A 18 -9.25 -5.52 7.93
N HIS A 19 -9.25 -4.78 9.04
CA HIS A 19 -10.40 -3.97 9.48
C HIS A 19 -10.61 -2.74 8.59
N GLU A 20 -9.54 -2.05 8.21
CA GLU A 20 -9.68 -0.90 7.29
C GLU A 20 -10.06 -1.33 5.88
N ILE A 21 -9.50 -2.43 5.37
CA ILE A 21 -9.91 -2.98 4.07
C ILE A 21 -11.39 -3.38 4.12
N ASP A 22 -11.86 -3.97 5.21
CA ASP A 22 -13.27 -4.31 5.36
C ASP A 22 -14.19 -3.09 5.22
N LYS A 23 -13.87 -1.98 5.91
CA LYS A 23 -14.64 -0.73 5.80
C LYS A 23 -14.63 -0.16 4.38
N ILE A 24 -13.47 -0.18 3.72
CA ILE A 24 -13.34 0.28 2.33
C ILE A 24 -14.25 -0.55 1.42
N LEU A 25 -14.22 -1.89 1.55
CA LEU A 25 -15.05 -2.77 0.73
C LEU A 25 -16.53 -2.71 1.06
N ASP A 26 -16.90 -2.47 2.32
CA ASP A 26 -18.29 -2.27 2.74
C ASP A 26 -18.90 -1.04 2.04
N SER A 27 -18.12 0.03 1.88
CA SER A 27 -18.51 1.22 1.10
C SER A 27 -18.62 0.96 -0.41
N ALA A 28 -18.12 -0.20 -0.88
CA ALA A 28 -17.99 -0.55 -2.28
C ALA A 28 -18.93 -1.69 -2.74
N LYS A 29 -19.91 -2.11 -1.92
CA LYS A 29 -20.75 -3.31 -2.15
C LYS A 29 -21.42 -3.44 -3.53
N ASP A 30 -21.64 -2.35 -4.26
CA ASP A 30 -22.23 -2.35 -5.61
C ASP A 30 -21.20 -2.15 -6.74
N LYS A 31 -19.91 -2.26 -6.41
CA LYS A 31 -18.80 -2.08 -7.36
C LYS A 31 -18.25 -3.44 -7.77
N ASN A 32 -17.83 -3.54 -9.03
CA ASN A 32 -17.26 -4.77 -9.58
C ASN A 32 -15.75 -4.90 -9.39
N MET A 33 -15.11 -3.82 -8.94
CA MET A 33 -13.68 -3.69 -8.73
C MET A 33 -13.40 -2.56 -7.73
N CYS A 34 -12.29 -2.65 -7.01
CA CYS A 34 -11.79 -1.60 -6.14
C CYS A 34 -10.26 -1.63 -6.12
N ALA A 35 -9.63 -0.52 -6.50
CA ALA A 35 -8.19 -0.34 -6.37
C ALA A 35 -7.89 0.37 -5.05
N ILE A 36 -6.91 -0.12 -4.29
CA ILE A 36 -6.52 0.39 -2.98
C ILE A 36 -5.02 0.68 -3.00
N GLY A 37 -4.66 1.95 -2.77
CA GLY A 37 -3.31 2.46 -2.76
C GLY A 37 -2.80 2.75 -1.35
N PHE A 38 -1.54 2.42 -1.12
CA PHE A 38 -0.76 2.81 0.05
C PHE A 38 0.21 3.91 -0.38
N VAL A 39 -0.04 5.16 -0.03
CA VAL A 39 0.68 6.31 -0.56
C VAL A 39 1.52 6.97 0.53
N THR A 40 2.83 7.02 0.32
CA THR A 40 3.74 7.76 1.20
C THR A 40 4.04 9.15 0.64
N THR A 41 4.59 10.05 1.45
CA THR A 41 5.38 11.17 0.90
C THR A 41 6.73 10.65 0.40
N ASP A 42 7.44 11.47 -0.38
CA ASP A 42 8.76 11.14 -0.93
C ASP A 42 9.81 10.83 0.15
N ASP A 43 9.72 11.52 1.28
CA ASP A 43 10.59 11.39 2.44
C ASP A 43 10.07 10.43 3.51
N PHE A 44 8.95 9.73 3.24
CA PHE A 44 8.26 8.82 4.17
C PHE A 44 7.72 9.47 5.45
N TYR A 45 7.64 10.80 5.53
CA TYR A 45 6.93 11.56 6.59
C TYR A 45 5.43 11.73 6.34
N GLY A 46 4.82 10.78 5.65
CA GLY A 46 3.39 10.67 5.45
C GLY A 46 3.07 9.27 4.95
N PHE A 47 1.96 8.70 5.41
CA PHE A 47 1.49 7.41 4.91
C PHE A 47 -0.02 7.25 5.05
N TYR A 48 -0.72 7.13 3.92
CA TYR A 48 -2.18 7.05 3.90
C TYR A 48 -2.70 5.99 2.91
N LEU A 49 -3.95 5.58 3.13
CA LEU A 49 -4.70 4.75 2.21
C LEU A 49 -5.51 5.61 1.26
N THR A 50 -5.61 5.21 0.00
CA THR A 50 -6.53 5.80 -0.98
C THR A 50 -7.22 4.69 -1.76
N TRP A 51 -8.41 4.95 -2.29
CA TRP A 51 -9.09 3.97 -3.12
C TRP A 51 -10.02 4.59 -4.15
N ASP A 52 -10.24 3.85 -5.22
CA ASP A 52 -11.22 4.19 -6.25
C ASP A 52 -11.80 2.91 -6.85
N TYR A 53 -12.88 3.07 -7.60
CA TYR A 53 -13.59 1.97 -8.25
C TYR A 53 -13.32 1.89 -9.76
N SER A 54 -12.38 2.69 -10.27
CA SER A 54 -11.85 2.58 -11.63
C SER A 54 -10.68 1.60 -11.72
N ASN A 55 -10.22 1.37 -12.95
CA ASN A 55 -9.07 0.54 -13.24
C ASN A 55 -7.78 1.36 -13.50
N ASN A 56 -7.77 2.67 -13.21
CA ASN A 56 -6.65 3.54 -13.56
C ASN A 56 -5.93 4.07 -12.32
N ILE A 57 -4.94 3.30 -11.85
CA ILE A 57 -4.10 3.68 -10.71
C ILE A 57 -3.13 4.82 -11.02
N ASN A 58 -2.83 5.11 -12.29
CA ASN A 58 -1.94 6.21 -12.68
C ASN A 58 -2.56 7.59 -12.43
N LYS A 59 -3.84 7.64 -12.02
CA LYS A 59 -4.56 8.86 -11.62
C LYS A 59 -4.95 8.84 -10.14
N TYR A 60 -4.22 8.09 -9.31
CA TYR A 60 -4.51 8.01 -7.88
C TYR A 60 -4.54 9.37 -7.17
N TYR A 61 -3.78 10.36 -7.66
CA TYR A 61 -3.77 11.72 -7.12
C TYR A 61 -5.09 12.48 -7.33
N ASP A 62 -5.94 12.05 -8.26
CA ASP A 62 -7.28 12.62 -8.49
C ASP A 62 -8.38 11.91 -7.67
N TRP A 63 -8.02 10.86 -6.92
CA TRP A 63 -9.00 10.06 -6.20
C TRP A 63 -9.55 10.82 -4.99
N LYS A 64 -10.87 10.75 -4.82
CA LYS A 64 -11.56 11.48 -3.75
C LYS A 64 -11.47 10.79 -2.39
N ASN A 65 -11.26 9.48 -2.39
CA ASN A 65 -11.22 8.73 -1.15
C ASN A 65 -9.80 8.64 -0.63
N GLY A 66 -9.63 8.97 0.65
CA GLY A 66 -8.37 8.90 1.36
C GLY A 66 -8.61 8.72 2.85
N LEU A 67 -7.69 8.03 3.51
CA LEU A 67 -7.71 7.81 4.95
C LEU A 67 -6.29 7.77 5.49
N GLU A 68 -6.00 8.65 6.44
CA GLU A 68 -4.80 8.58 7.28
C GLU A 68 -5.06 7.58 8.40
N ALA A 69 -4.56 6.36 8.27
CA ALA A 69 -4.74 5.34 9.29
C ALA A 69 -3.61 5.41 10.33
N ASP A 70 -3.97 5.50 11.61
CA ASP A 70 -3.03 5.67 12.74
C ASP A 70 -1.93 4.60 12.81
N PHE A 71 -2.19 3.40 12.29
CA PHE A 71 -1.22 2.30 12.27
C PHE A 71 -0.19 2.40 11.15
N LEU A 72 -0.38 3.31 10.18
CA LEU A 72 0.52 3.52 9.05
C LEU A 72 1.48 4.69 9.31
N TYR A 73 0.94 5.88 9.56
CA TYR A 73 1.72 7.12 9.53
C TYR A 73 2.77 7.22 10.64
N GLN A 74 2.33 7.40 11.90
CA GLN A 74 3.26 7.63 13.00
C GLN A 74 4.30 6.50 13.15
N PRO A 75 3.93 5.21 13.06
CA PRO A 75 4.92 4.13 13.12
C PRO A 75 5.99 4.18 12.01
N LEU A 76 5.62 4.62 10.80
CA LEU A 76 6.59 4.79 9.72
C LEU A 76 7.56 5.95 10.03
N VAL A 77 7.04 7.08 10.53
CA VAL A 77 7.86 8.22 10.96
C VAL A 77 8.87 7.79 12.03
N ASP A 78 8.40 7.05 13.05
CA ASP A 78 9.27 6.56 14.12
C ASP A 78 10.41 5.67 13.57
N ILE A 79 10.14 4.86 12.53
CA ILE A 79 11.17 4.06 11.86
C ILE A 79 12.16 4.96 11.10
N VAL A 80 11.66 5.93 10.35
CA VAL A 80 12.46 6.87 9.54
C VAL A 80 13.41 7.67 10.43
N GLU A 81 12.90 8.23 11.54
CA GLU A 81 13.71 9.01 12.49
C GLU A 81 14.83 8.20 13.15
N ASN A 82 14.62 6.89 13.31
CA ASN A 82 15.63 5.99 13.87
C ASN A 82 16.65 5.48 12.82
N CYS A 83 16.41 5.71 11.53
CA CYS A 83 17.31 5.31 10.44
C CYS A 83 18.30 6.44 10.07
N LYS A 84 19.19 6.78 11.00
CA LYS A 84 20.13 7.92 10.86
C LYS A 84 21.13 7.83 9.71
N ASP A 85 21.35 6.63 9.18
CA ASP A 85 22.33 6.36 8.13
C ASP A 85 21.74 6.49 6.71
N ILE A 86 20.43 6.74 6.57
CA ILE A 86 19.76 6.86 5.29
C ILE A 86 19.37 8.32 5.06
N ASP A 87 19.76 8.87 3.92
CA ASP A 87 19.24 10.15 3.44
C ASP A 87 17.91 9.91 2.72
N PHE A 88 16.81 10.34 3.34
CA PHE A 88 15.47 10.22 2.75
C PHE A 88 15.10 11.39 1.84
N PHE A 89 15.90 12.47 1.82
CA PHE A 89 15.62 13.65 0.99
C PHE A 89 16.08 13.48 -0.46
N ASN A 90 17.12 12.68 -0.69
CA ASN A 90 17.67 12.46 -2.02
C ASN A 90 17.51 10.99 -2.45
N PRO A 91 17.44 10.72 -3.75
CA PRO A 91 17.42 9.36 -4.24
C PRO A 91 18.76 8.67 -3.96
N SER A 92 18.70 7.47 -3.39
CA SER A 92 19.88 6.64 -3.12
C SER A 92 19.49 5.15 -3.09
N ASP A 93 20.47 4.27 -3.25
CA ASP A 93 20.27 2.82 -3.16
C ASP A 93 19.71 2.42 -1.78
N GLU A 94 20.12 3.12 -0.72
CA GLU A 94 19.62 2.91 0.64
C GLU A 94 18.16 3.35 0.81
N LYS A 95 17.78 4.51 0.25
CA LYS A 95 16.37 4.98 0.24
C LYS A 95 15.49 4.00 -0.52
N TRP A 96 15.97 3.48 -1.66
CA TRP A 96 15.24 2.47 -2.41
C TRP A 96 15.14 1.13 -1.65
N ALA A 97 16.24 0.67 -1.03
CA ALA A 97 16.23 -0.54 -0.21
C ALA A 97 15.23 -0.43 0.96
N PHE A 98 15.11 0.76 1.55
CA PHE A 98 14.07 1.04 2.56
C PHE A 98 12.66 0.91 1.97
N ALA A 99 12.41 1.52 0.80
CA ALA A 99 11.13 1.40 0.11
C ALA A 99 10.78 -0.08 -0.16
N GLN A 100 11.74 -0.87 -0.64
CA GLN A 100 11.54 -2.31 -0.89
C GLN A 100 11.20 -3.07 0.39
N ALA A 101 11.88 -2.78 1.51
CA ALA A 101 11.57 -3.38 2.80
C ALA A 101 10.15 -3.05 3.27
N LEU A 102 9.72 -1.79 3.08
CA LEU A 102 8.35 -1.37 3.35
C LEU A 102 7.34 -2.13 2.45
N LEU A 103 7.61 -2.26 1.16
CA LEU A 103 6.77 -3.03 0.24
C LEU A 103 6.65 -4.50 0.68
N SER A 104 7.72 -5.15 1.11
CA SER A 104 7.67 -6.51 1.64
C SER A 104 6.80 -6.63 2.90
N VAL A 105 6.82 -5.63 3.79
CA VAL A 105 5.93 -5.59 4.96
C VAL A 105 4.46 -5.50 4.54
N LEU A 106 4.15 -4.63 3.58
CA LEU A 106 2.79 -4.49 3.05
C LEU A 106 2.31 -5.75 2.35
N GLU A 107 3.15 -6.35 1.49
CA GLU A 107 2.85 -7.61 0.80
C GLU A 107 2.44 -8.71 1.79
N ARG A 108 3.27 -8.91 2.83
CA ARG A 108 2.99 -9.90 3.89
C ARG A 108 1.65 -9.63 4.56
N SER A 109 1.37 -8.37 4.88
CA SER A 109 0.13 -7.96 5.54
C SER A 109 -1.09 -8.19 4.64
N ILE A 110 -1.00 -7.81 3.36
CA ILE A 110 -2.08 -7.98 2.36
C ILE A 110 -2.39 -9.46 2.13
N ARG A 111 -1.36 -10.31 2.01
CA ARG A 111 -1.51 -11.75 1.83
C ARG A 111 -2.18 -12.43 3.04
N GLN A 112 -2.04 -11.86 4.23
CA GLN A 112 -2.64 -12.37 5.46
C GLN A 112 -4.09 -11.93 5.70
N ILE A 113 -4.61 -10.96 4.93
CA ILE A 113 -6.02 -10.56 5.02
C ILE A 113 -6.90 -11.78 4.77
N PRO A 114 -7.86 -12.13 5.64
CA PRO A 114 -8.71 -13.31 5.42
C PRO A 114 -9.64 -13.16 4.22
N ASP A 115 -9.77 -14.21 3.39
CA ASP A 115 -10.64 -14.18 2.19
C ASP A 115 -12.11 -13.85 2.50
N LYS A 116 -12.57 -14.19 3.71
CA LYS A 116 -13.92 -13.85 4.21
C LYS A 116 -14.22 -12.35 4.18
N ILE A 117 -13.21 -11.49 4.25
CA ILE A 117 -13.39 -10.03 4.21
C ILE A 117 -13.81 -9.58 2.80
N PHE A 118 -13.21 -10.15 1.76
CA PHE A 118 -13.62 -9.88 0.39
C PHE A 118 -15.01 -10.48 0.11
N GLN A 119 -15.19 -11.75 0.45
CA GLN A 119 -16.41 -12.51 0.12
C GLN A 119 -17.67 -11.91 0.75
N LYS A 120 -17.61 -11.50 2.02
CA LYS A 120 -18.79 -10.91 2.69
C LYS A 120 -19.19 -9.54 2.11
N ASN A 121 -18.27 -8.87 1.42
CA ASN A 121 -18.51 -7.60 0.75
C ASN A 121 -18.81 -7.77 -0.75
N GLY A 122 -19.04 -9.01 -1.22
CA GLY A 122 -19.40 -9.29 -2.61
C GLY A 122 -18.22 -9.37 -3.57
N PHE A 123 -16.98 -9.34 -3.07
CA PHE A 123 -15.76 -9.38 -3.87
C PHE A 123 -15.07 -10.75 -3.80
N LYS A 124 -14.40 -11.10 -4.89
CA LYS A 124 -13.25 -12.01 -4.87
C LYS A 124 -11.99 -11.21 -4.60
N ARG A 125 -10.93 -11.85 -4.09
CA ARG A 125 -9.64 -11.18 -3.88
C ARG A 125 -9.11 -10.56 -5.17
N GLU A 126 -9.28 -11.24 -6.30
CA GLU A 126 -8.84 -10.78 -7.61
C GLU A 126 -9.63 -9.59 -8.16
N ASP A 127 -10.72 -9.20 -7.49
CA ASP A 127 -11.46 -7.99 -7.81
C ASP A 127 -10.81 -6.75 -7.18
N ILE A 128 -9.87 -6.95 -6.26
CA ILE A 128 -9.17 -5.88 -5.53
C ILE A 128 -7.73 -5.78 -6.03
N LEU A 129 -7.34 -4.60 -6.50
CA LEU A 129 -5.97 -4.31 -6.87
C LEU A 129 -5.31 -3.50 -5.75
N PHE A 130 -4.21 -4.01 -5.20
CA PHE A 130 -3.39 -3.29 -4.23
C PHE A 130 -2.17 -2.68 -4.90
N PHE A 131 -1.78 -1.47 -4.54
CA PHE A 131 -0.51 -0.87 -4.98
C PHE A 131 0.04 0.05 -3.91
N SER A 132 1.31 0.44 -4.03
CA SER A 132 1.93 1.45 -3.21
C SER A 132 2.80 2.36 -4.05
N THR A 133 2.83 3.65 -3.72
CA THR A 133 3.60 4.67 -4.45
C THR A 133 3.89 5.85 -3.53
N MET A 134 4.67 6.81 -4.02
CA MET A 134 4.87 8.10 -3.38
C MET A 134 3.90 9.13 -3.96
N SER A 135 3.46 10.12 -3.19
CA SER A 135 2.58 11.20 -3.67
C SER A 135 3.28 12.14 -4.65
N ALA A 136 4.60 12.24 -4.53
CA ALA A 136 5.51 13.00 -5.39
C ALA A 136 6.92 12.39 -5.24
N GLY A 137 7.87 12.78 -6.09
CA GLY A 137 9.29 12.48 -5.89
C GLY A 137 9.86 11.38 -6.76
N ASP A 138 10.97 10.80 -6.30
CA ASP A 138 11.92 10.09 -7.17
C ASP A 138 11.43 8.70 -7.61
N TYR A 139 10.80 7.96 -6.70
CA TYR A 139 10.48 6.54 -6.89
C TYR A 139 8.99 6.25 -7.15
N MET A 140 8.20 7.26 -7.54
CA MET A 140 6.76 7.11 -7.72
C MET A 140 6.38 5.92 -8.60
N GLN A 141 6.89 5.90 -9.84
CA GLN A 141 6.57 4.86 -10.81
C GLN A 141 7.24 3.53 -10.43
N GLU A 142 8.50 3.57 -9.99
CA GLU A 142 9.24 2.36 -9.64
C GLU A 142 8.60 1.61 -8.46
N MET A 143 8.14 2.35 -7.44
CA MET A 143 7.40 1.79 -6.30
C MET A 143 6.02 1.27 -6.73
N MET A 144 5.32 1.96 -7.63
CA MET A 144 4.04 1.51 -8.18
C MET A 144 4.18 0.21 -8.96
N ASP A 145 5.12 0.16 -9.90
CA ASP A 145 5.36 -1.01 -10.74
C ASP A 145 5.80 -2.22 -9.92
N THR A 146 6.69 -1.99 -8.95
CA THR A 146 7.18 -3.03 -8.04
C THR A 146 6.05 -3.56 -7.16
N SER A 147 5.29 -2.66 -6.52
CA SER A 147 4.20 -3.04 -5.61
C SER A 147 3.06 -3.76 -6.31
N VAL A 148 2.66 -3.34 -7.52
CA VAL A 148 1.61 -4.03 -8.28
C VAL A 148 2.01 -5.48 -8.56
N LYS A 149 3.27 -5.71 -8.94
CA LYS A 149 3.81 -7.07 -9.18
C LYS A 149 3.88 -7.90 -7.88
N MET A 150 4.25 -7.27 -6.76
CA MET A 150 4.39 -7.96 -5.47
C MET A 150 3.05 -8.31 -4.83
N PHE A 151 2.09 -7.39 -4.84
CA PHE A 151 0.89 -7.49 -4.01
C PHE A 151 -0.22 -8.32 -4.65
N ASN A 152 -0.19 -8.47 -5.98
CA ASN A 152 -1.32 -8.98 -6.74
C ASN A 152 -0.98 -10.27 -7.49
N THR A 153 -2.01 -11.08 -7.72
CA THR A 153 -1.89 -12.23 -8.63
C THR A 153 -1.91 -11.76 -10.08
N THR A 154 -1.34 -12.55 -10.99
CA THR A 154 -1.41 -12.29 -12.44
C THR A 154 -2.84 -12.07 -12.93
N LYS A 155 -3.80 -12.84 -12.40
CA LYS A 155 -5.24 -12.69 -12.73
C LYS A 155 -5.79 -11.30 -12.39
N THR A 156 -5.36 -10.73 -11.26
CA THR A 156 -5.78 -9.39 -10.82
C THR A 156 -5.19 -8.34 -11.78
N ILE A 157 -3.90 -8.44 -12.09
CA ILE A 157 -3.19 -7.52 -12.99
C ILE A 157 -3.84 -7.52 -14.38
N GLU A 158 -4.13 -8.71 -14.93
CA GLU A 158 -4.81 -8.88 -16.21
C GLU A 158 -6.22 -8.27 -16.20
N LYS A 159 -6.99 -8.49 -15.11
CA LYS A 159 -8.34 -7.94 -14.96
C LYS A 159 -8.33 -6.41 -14.98
N TYR A 160 -7.35 -5.78 -14.34
CA TYR A 160 -7.20 -4.34 -14.32
C TYR A 160 -6.53 -3.77 -15.58
N LYS A 161 -6.01 -4.64 -16.47
CA LYS A 161 -5.30 -4.27 -17.71
C LYS A 161 -4.11 -3.35 -17.43
N ILE A 162 -3.43 -3.56 -16.31
CA ILE A 162 -2.23 -2.80 -15.98
C ILE A 162 -1.09 -3.29 -16.89
N VAL A 163 -0.45 -2.35 -17.58
CA VAL A 163 0.78 -2.59 -18.34
C VAL A 163 1.92 -2.09 -17.44
N ILE A 164 2.82 -3.00 -17.06
CA ILE A 164 3.97 -2.79 -16.16
C ILE A 164 5.27 -3.20 -16.87
#